data_AF-G4HNW8-F1
#
_entry.id   AF-G4HNW8-F1
#
_cell.length_a   1.000
_cell.length_b   1.000
_cell.length_c   1.000
_cell.angle_alpha   90.00
_cell.angle_beta   90.00
_cell.angle_gamma   90.00
#
_symmetry.space_group_name_H-M   'P 1'
#
loop_
_entity.id
_entity.type
_entity.pdbx_description
1 polymer ?
#
loop_
_entity_poly.entity_id
_entity_poly.type
_entity_poly.pdbx_seq_one_letter_code
_entity_poly.pdbx_strand_id
1 'polypeptide(L)' 'MARMTKVELLIDLTTPVEEIAAVINIMLQAYPDKQLEILQAVDHDIGEALARLQASDEAEKEKG' A
#
# COMPACT_ATOMS: atom_id res chain seq x y z
N MET A 1 18.84 -5.04 21.42
CA MET A 1 18.38 -3.74 20.87
C MET A 1 17.95 -4.00 19.43
N ALA A 2 16.70 -3.72 19.07
CA ALA A 2 16.26 -3.85 17.68
C ALA A 2 16.98 -2.79 16.84
N ARG A 3 17.74 -3.20 15.82
CA ARG A 3 18.42 -2.29 14.90
C ARG A 3 17.36 -1.74 13.96
N MET A 4 17.02 -0.47 14.10
CA MET A 4 16.07 0.18 13.20
C MET A 4 16.78 0.49 11.88
N THR A 5 16.39 -0.19 10.81
CA THR A 5 16.86 0.14 9.46
C THR A 5 16.03 1.32 8.96
N LYS A 6 16.70 2.44 8.61
CA LYS A 6 16.07 3.59 7.97
C LYS A 6 16.34 3.54 6.47
N VAL A 7 15.30 3.76 5.68
CA VAL A 7 15.37 3.89 4.22
C VAL A 7 14.69 5.20 3.86
N GLU A 8 15.36 6.02 3.05
CA GLU A 8 14.80 7.24 2.45
C GLU A 8 14.53 6.96 0.97
N LEU A 9 13.32 7.29 0.50
CA LEU A 9 12.85 7.01 -0.86
C LEU A 9 12.39 8.32 -1.51
N LEU A 10 12.80 8.52 -2.77
CA LEU A 10 12.20 9.49 -3.68
C LEU A 10 11.18 8.74 -4.53
N ILE A 11 9.95 9.24 -4.60
CA ILE A 11 8.82 8.58 -5.26
C ILE A 11 8.37 9.44 -6.45
N ASP A 12 8.25 8.83 -7.64
CA ASP A 12 7.70 9.48 -8.82
C ASP A 12 6.16 9.40 -8.86
N LEU A 13 5.51 10.52 -8.52
CA LEU A 13 4.04 10.59 -8.49
C LEU A 13 3.39 10.55 -9.89
N THR A 14 4.18 10.59 -10.97
CA THR A 14 3.65 10.42 -12.33
C THR A 14 3.33 8.97 -12.69
N THR A 15 3.91 8.00 -11.95
CA THR A 15 3.71 6.55 -12.13
C THR A 15 3.38 5.86 -10.79
N PRO A 16 2.26 6.22 -10.14
CA PRO A 16 2.01 5.87 -8.74
C PRO A 16 1.87 4.38 -8.48
N VAL A 17 1.33 3.60 -9.42
CA VAL A 17 1.11 2.15 -9.23
C VAL A 17 2.46 1.42 -9.27
N GLU A 18 3.31 1.78 -10.22
CA GLU A 18 4.65 1.24 -10.38
C GLU A 18 5.52 1.56 -9.17
N GLU A 19 5.44 2.79 -8.65
CA GLU A 19 6.16 3.19 -7.45
C GLU A 19 5.70 2.43 -6.22
N ILE A 20 4.39 2.25 -6.02
CA ILE A 20 3.86 1.45 -4.90
C ILE A 20 4.39 0.01 -4.98
N ALA A 21 4.38 -0.59 -6.16
CA ALA A 21 4.92 -1.94 -6.37
C ALA A 21 6.43 -2.01 -6.05
N ALA A 22 7.20 -0.99 -6.43
CA ALA A 22 8.62 -0.90 -6.11
C ALA A 22 8.87 -0.84 -4.60
N VAL A 23 8.11 -0.01 -3.87
CA VAL A 23 8.21 0.09 -2.41
C VAL A 23 7.86 -1.23 -1.71
N ILE A 24 6.79 -1.90 -2.15
CA ILE A 24 6.41 -3.22 -1.63
C ILE A 24 7.58 -4.21 -1.83
N ASN A 25 8.17 -4.26 -3.03
CA ASN A 25 9.29 -5.16 -3.31
C ASN A 25 10.50 -4.91 -2.39
N ILE A 26 10.82 -3.65 -2.08
CA ILE A 26 11.89 -3.31 -1.12
C ILE A 26 11.57 -3.90 0.26
N MET A 27 10.32 -3.77 0.72
CA MET A 27 9.90 -4.35 2.00
C MET A 27 9.99 -5.88 2.00
N LEU A 28 9.56 -6.54 0.92
CA LEU A 28 9.63 -8.00 0.82
C LEU A 28 11.08 -8.52 0.80
N GLN A 29 12.02 -7.76 0.23
CA GLN A 29 13.44 -8.09 0.28
C GLN A 29 14.05 -7.90 1.68
N ALA A 30 13.58 -6.89 2.42
CA ALA A 30 14.02 -6.64 3.80
C ALA A 30 13.49 -7.70 4.80
N TYR A 31 12.35 -8.33 4.49
CA TYR A 31 11.68 -9.30 5.37
C TYR A 31 11.35 -10.62 4.63
N PRO A 32 12.35 -11.41 4.20
CA PRO A 32 12.13 -12.62 3.39
C PRO A 32 11.24 -13.67 4.07
N ASP A 33 11.31 -13.79 5.41
CA ASP A 33 10.52 -14.76 6.16
C ASP A 33 9.07 -14.33 6.41
N LYS A 34 8.70 -13.10 6.03
CA LYS A 34 7.37 -12.51 6.28
C LYS A 34 6.66 -12.02 5.02
N GLN A 35 7.17 -12.39 3.85
CA GLN A 35 6.67 -11.85 2.59
C GLN A 35 5.17 -12.06 2.40
N LEU A 36 4.69 -13.27 2.68
CA LEU A 36 3.26 -13.60 2.56
C LEU A 36 2.39 -12.79 3.54
N GLU A 37 2.82 -12.70 4.80
CA GLU A 37 2.12 -11.93 5.85
C GLU A 37 2.01 -10.45 5.48
N ILE A 38 3.11 -9.86 4.99
CA ILE A 38 3.16 -8.47 4.52
C ILE A 38 2.20 -8.27 3.35
N LEU A 39 2.25 -9.14 2.34
CA LEU A 39 1.38 -9.01 1.16
C LEU A 39 -0.10 -9.14 1.51
N GLN A 40 -0.46 -10.06 2.41
CA GLN A 40 -1.85 -10.23 2.87
C GLN A 40 -2.35 -9.00 3.64
N ALA A 41 -1.52 -8.41 4.49
CA ALA A 41 -1.87 -7.18 5.21
C ALA A 41 -2.06 -6.00 4.25
N VAL A 42 -1.15 -5.83 3.28
CA VAL A 42 -1.24 -4.78 2.27
C VAL A 42 -2.48 -4.94 1.39
N ASP A 43 -2.80 -6.17 0.95
CA ASP A 43 -4.01 -6.46 0.18
C ASP A 43 -5.28 -6.06 0.93
N HIS A 44 -5.35 -6.41 2.22
CA HIS A 44 -6.46 -6.03 3.09
C HIS A 44 -6.64 -4.51 3.21
N ASP A 45 -5.54 -3.78 3.50
CA ASP A 45 -5.57 -2.33 3.67
C ASP A 45 -5.97 -1.60 2.38
N ILE A 46 -5.49 -2.09 1.22
CA ILE A 46 -5.89 -1.57 -0.10
C ILE A 46 -7.37 -1.84 -0.35
N GLY A 47 -7.84 -3.06 -0.09
CA GLY A 47 -9.25 -3.43 -0.22
C GLY A 47 -10.17 -2.55 0.62
N GLU A 48 -9.78 -2.27 1.87
CA GLU A 48 -10.52 -1.38 2.76
C GLU A 48 -10.53 0.07 2.24
N ALA A 49 -9.40 0.56 1.75
CA ALA A 49 -9.31 1.89 1.14
C ALA A 49 -10.21 2.03 -0.10
N LEU A 50 -10.22 1.00 -0.96
CA LEU A 50 -11.10 0.95 -2.13
C LEU A 50 -12.57 0.97 -1.72
N ALA A 51 -12.96 0.15 -0.73
CA ALA A 51 -14.34 0.11 -0.25
C ALA A 51 -14.80 1.48 0.29
N ARG A 52 -13.95 2.19 1.02
CA ARG A 52 -14.26 3.56 1.52
C ARG A 52 -14.47 4.57 0.40
N LEU A 53 -13.65 4.51 -0.65
CA LEU A 53 -13.78 5.40 -1.81
C LEU A 53 -15.07 5.10 -2.58
N GLN A 54 -15.36 3.82 -2.83
CA GLN A 54 -16.58 3.40 -3.52
C GLN A 54 -17.85 3.80 -2.76
N ALA A 55 -17.88 3.61 -1.44
CA ALA A 55 -19.01 4.02 -0.61
C ALA A 55 -19.22 5.56 -0.61
N SER A 56 -18.14 6.33 -0.73
CA SER A 56 -18.21 7.79 -0.82
C SER A 56 -18.78 8.23 -2.17
N ASP A 57 -18.35 7.60 -3.26
CA ASP A 57 -18.86 7.86 -4.62
C ASP A 57 -20.34 7.50 -4.77
N GLU A 58 -20.80 6.42 -4.11
CA GLU A 58 -22.22 6.02 -4.09
C GLU A 58 -23.08 7.02 -3.31
N ALA A 59 -22.59 7.50 -2.15
CA ALA A 59 -23.29 8.49 -1.33
C ALA A 59 -23.38 9.88 -2.00
N GLU A 60 -22.46 10.22 -2.90
CA GLU A 60 -22.53 11.43 -3.72
C GLU A 60 -23.51 11.29 -4.90
N LYS A 61 -23.60 10.10 -5.51
CA LYS A 61 -24.55 9.82 -6.60
C LYS A 61 -26.00 9.77 -6.16
N GLU A 62 -26.29 9.38 -4.92
CA GLU A 62 -27.66 9.38 -4.37
C GLU A 62 -28.19 10.78 -3.97
N LYS A 63 -27.31 11.80 -3.96
CA LYS A 63 -27.66 13.19 -3.59
C LYS A 63 -27.79 14.15 -4.77
N GLY A 64 -27.49 13.70 -6.00
CA GLY A 64 -27.63 14.48 -7.25
C GLY A 64 -28.87 14.07 -8.03
#